data_AF-A0A521T2G5-F1
#
_entry.id   AF-A0A521T2G5-F1
#
_cell.length_a   1.000
_cell.length_b   1.000
_cell.length_c   1.000
_cell.angle_alpha   90.00
_cell.angle_beta   90.00
_cell.angle_gamma   90.00
#
_symmetry.space_group_name_H-M   'P 1'
#
loop_
_entity.id
_entity.type
_entity.pdbx_description
1 polymer ?
#
loop_
_entity_poly.entity_id
_entity_poly.type
_entity_poly.pdbx_seq_one_letter_code
_entity_poly.pdbx_strand_id
1 'polypeptide(L)'
;MTSTTIRTRKALPMLWDSSLTKVQTAEMLRDKRLPLLLPTPDRQAVLERFPQSVFLLPARPISAVTNRLVLLIPFGAMDIGGLARLITQMTAGTDLSVLLIGISIWSRQARENIHWSLAHLEPSLKANGLRVTSRLVDEREFLSQWRRLFQDGDLCVCLHEHRILKFGWLGAKLAPLVARRAARPVYVLTGFRARIPHPAGKKLKELVGWGTAMGLITAGFLALIRIWPALSDTSRSVGALFWVLVMFVVLQIINNWMG
;
A
#
# COMPACT_ATOMS: atom_id res chain seq x y z
N MET A 1 27.39 52.46 13.23
CA MET A 1 27.69 51.02 13.45
C MET A 1 26.50 50.39 14.15
N THR A 2 25.59 49.81 13.39
CA THR A 2 24.31 49.28 13.87
C THR A 2 24.40 47.76 13.98
N SER A 3 24.25 47.25 15.21
CA SER A 3 24.29 45.83 15.54
C SER A 3 22.90 45.22 15.41
N THR A 4 22.74 44.26 14.51
CA THR A 4 21.47 43.56 14.22
C THR A 4 21.47 42.20 14.89
N THR A 5 20.72 42.08 15.99
CA THR A 5 20.59 40.83 16.76
C THR A 5 19.55 39.91 16.11
N ILE A 6 20.00 38.80 15.51
CA ILE A 6 19.14 37.75 14.94
C ILE A 6 18.65 36.83 16.06
N ARG A 7 17.33 36.85 16.31
CA ARG A 7 16.65 36.04 17.33
C ARG A 7 16.22 34.70 16.71
N THR A 8 16.95 33.63 17.02
CA THR A 8 16.62 32.25 16.65
C THR A 8 15.43 31.74 17.48
N ARG A 9 14.30 31.43 16.82
CA ARG A 9 13.17 30.73 17.46
C ARG A 9 13.51 29.24 17.56
N LYS A 10 13.65 28.75 18.79
CA LYS A 10 13.64 27.32 19.12
C LYS A 10 12.31 26.70 18.67
N ALA A 11 12.38 25.64 17.87
CA ALA A 11 11.25 24.78 17.55
C ALA A 11 10.87 23.97 18.80
N LEU A 12 9.61 24.09 19.23
CA LEU A 12 9.02 23.23 20.26
C LEU A 12 8.75 21.83 19.70
N PRO A 13 8.97 20.76 20.48
CA PRO A 13 8.54 19.42 20.11
C PRO A 13 7.01 19.34 20.19
N MET A 14 6.40 19.00 19.06
CA MET A 14 4.97 18.81 18.91
C MET A 14 4.59 17.51 19.65
N LEU A 15 3.97 17.68 20.83
CA LEU A 15 3.40 16.60 21.62
C LEU A 15 2.39 15.82 20.76
N TRP A 16 2.64 14.52 20.63
CA TRP A 16 1.77 13.56 19.97
C TRP A 16 0.55 13.31 20.85
N ASP A 17 -0.53 14.01 20.56
CA ASP A 17 -1.81 13.85 21.26
C ASP A 17 -2.44 12.51 20.85
N SER A 18 -2.46 11.57 21.80
CA SER A 18 -3.01 10.21 21.67
C SER A 18 -4.52 10.13 21.84
N SER A 19 -5.23 11.27 21.84
CA SER A 19 -6.67 11.37 22.12
C SER A 19 -7.61 11.18 20.92
N LEU A 20 -7.12 10.82 19.72
CA LEU A 20 -7.94 10.66 18.51
C LEU A 20 -8.42 9.22 18.21
N THR A 21 -8.69 8.42 19.23
CA THR A 21 -9.49 7.18 19.15
C THR A 21 -10.92 7.44 19.61
N LYS A 22 -11.61 8.35 18.91
CA LYS A 22 -13.08 8.33 18.84
C LYS A 22 -13.48 8.23 17.37
N VAL A 23 -13.31 7.03 16.83
CA VAL A 23 -14.09 6.60 15.67
C VAL A 23 -15.52 6.51 16.17
N GLN A 24 -16.36 7.46 15.78
CA GLN A 24 -17.79 7.39 16.08
C GLN A 24 -18.37 6.16 15.36
N THR A 25 -18.55 5.09 16.12
CA THR A 25 -19.25 3.89 15.70
C THR A 25 -20.73 4.23 15.53
N ALA A 26 -21.24 4.04 14.31
CA ALA A 26 -22.61 3.82 13.84
C ALA A 26 -23.83 3.94 14.81
N GLU A 27 -23.92 4.94 15.68
CA GLU A 27 -25.11 5.16 16.54
C GLU A 27 -25.83 6.49 16.26
N MET A 28 -25.27 7.37 15.40
CA MET A 28 -25.89 8.64 14.99
C MET A 28 -26.76 8.56 13.71
N LEU A 29 -27.16 7.36 13.26
CA LEU A 29 -28.02 7.18 12.07
C LEU A 29 -29.53 7.27 12.36
N ARG A 30 -29.94 7.76 13.54
CA ARG A 30 -31.35 7.84 13.94
C ARG A 30 -31.99 9.21 13.69
N ASP A 31 -31.22 10.25 13.41
CA ASP A 31 -31.74 11.60 13.27
C ASP A 31 -31.92 12.02 11.80
N LYS A 32 -33.15 12.38 11.48
CA LYS A 32 -33.66 12.65 10.14
C LYS A 32 -33.09 13.98 9.66
N ARG A 33 -32.10 13.95 8.75
CA ARG A 33 -31.84 14.92 7.64
C ARG A 33 -30.39 14.79 7.11
N LEU A 34 -30.06 13.67 6.50
CA LEU A 34 -28.92 13.57 5.59
C LEU A 34 -29.46 13.05 4.25
N PRO A 35 -29.42 13.82 3.16
CA PRO A 35 -29.74 13.32 1.83
C PRO A 35 -28.55 12.48 1.33
N LEU A 36 -28.42 11.29 1.90
CA LEU A 36 -27.86 10.13 1.22
C LEU A 36 -29.07 9.30 0.82
N LEU A 37 -29.59 9.58 -0.37
CA LEU A 37 -30.57 8.72 -1.04
C LEU A 37 -29.89 7.39 -1.34
N LEU A 38 -30.01 6.46 -0.40
CA LEU A 38 -29.98 5.04 -0.69
C LEU A 38 -31.25 4.38 -0.10
N PRO A 39 -32.43 4.54 -0.72
CA PRO A 39 -33.59 3.73 -0.38
C PRO A 39 -33.87 2.72 -1.51
N THR A 40 -33.50 1.46 -1.29
CA THR A 40 -34.19 0.33 -1.91
C THR A 40 -34.25 -0.82 -0.90
N PRO A 41 -35.40 -1.53 -0.80
CA PRO A 41 -35.61 -2.59 0.19
C PRO A 41 -34.64 -3.78 0.05
N ASP A 42 -33.92 -3.88 -1.07
CA ASP A 42 -32.96 -4.96 -1.36
C ASP A 42 -31.59 -4.80 -0.67
N ARG A 43 -31.29 -3.64 -0.05
CA ARG A 43 -29.96 -3.37 0.55
C ARG A 43 -29.80 -3.73 2.03
N GLN A 44 -30.88 -3.95 2.78
CA GLN A 44 -30.78 -4.57 4.11
C GLN A 44 -30.16 -5.97 3.99
N ALA A 45 -30.53 -6.73 2.95
CA ALA A 45 -29.91 -8.02 2.63
C ALA A 45 -28.41 -7.91 2.27
N VAL A 46 -27.95 -6.77 1.73
CA VAL A 46 -26.53 -6.52 1.44
C VAL A 46 -25.76 -6.17 2.71
N LEU A 47 -26.32 -5.34 3.59
CA LEU A 47 -25.72 -5.02 4.90
C LEU A 47 -25.71 -6.23 5.84
N GLU A 48 -26.73 -7.10 5.79
CA GLU A 48 -26.78 -8.37 6.53
C GLU A 48 -25.81 -9.42 5.97
N ARG A 49 -25.57 -9.44 4.64
CA ARG A 49 -24.56 -10.34 4.02
C ARG A 49 -23.12 -9.88 4.19
N PHE A 50 -22.89 -8.58 4.39
CA PHE A 50 -21.56 -8.01 4.59
C PHE A 50 -21.54 -7.20 5.90
N PRO A 51 -21.61 -7.85 7.08
CA PRO A 51 -21.76 -7.21 8.39
C PRO A 51 -20.57 -6.35 8.86
N GLN A 52 -19.66 -5.99 7.96
CA GLN A 52 -18.40 -5.34 8.28
C GLN A 52 -18.06 -4.14 7.38
N SER A 53 -18.92 -3.67 6.47
CA SER A 53 -18.60 -2.46 5.70
C SER A 53 -18.67 -1.21 6.59
N VAL A 54 -17.63 -0.37 6.52
CA VAL A 54 -17.54 0.85 7.34
C VAL A 54 -17.66 2.06 6.43
N PHE A 55 -18.63 2.94 6.71
CA PHE A 55 -18.76 4.20 5.98
C PHE A 55 -18.06 5.32 6.74
N LEU A 56 -17.03 5.90 6.14
CA LEU A 56 -16.33 7.06 6.69
C LEU A 56 -16.90 8.32 6.04
N LEU A 57 -17.67 9.06 6.83
CA LEU A 57 -18.19 10.36 6.44
C LEU A 57 -17.11 11.45 6.64
N PRO A 58 -16.97 12.39 5.69
CA PRO A 58 -16.12 13.55 5.89
C PRO A 58 -16.76 14.51 6.90
N ALA A 59 -15.93 15.31 7.56
CA ALA A 59 -16.41 16.32 8.52
C ALA A 59 -17.20 17.48 7.86
N ARG A 60 -17.26 17.53 6.52
CA ARG A 60 -17.96 18.58 5.76
C ARG A 60 -19.19 18.00 5.05
N PRO A 61 -20.29 18.77 4.92
CA PRO A 61 -21.49 18.32 4.22
C PRO A 61 -21.16 17.96 2.76
N ILE A 62 -21.67 16.81 2.32
CA ILE A 62 -21.40 16.24 1.00
C ILE A 62 -22.39 16.86 0.00
N SER A 63 -21.92 17.16 -1.21
CA SER A 63 -22.81 17.58 -2.31
C SER A 63 -23.75 16.43 -2.70
N ALA A 64 -25.03 16.74 -2.92
CA ALA A 64 -26.13 15.78 -2.86
C ALA A 64 -26.23 14.78 -4.02
N VAL A 65 -25.42 14.90 -5.08
CA VAL A 65 -25.52 14.04 -6.26
C VAL A 65 -24.23 13.26 -6.48
N THR A 66 -24.31 11.95 -6.28
CA THR A 66 -23.20 11.03 -6.59
C THR A 66 -23.34 10.56 -8.03
N ASN A 67 -22.34 10.82 -8.88
CA ASN A 67 -22.39 10.50 -10.32
C ASN A 67 -21.37 9.42 -10.72
N ARG A 68 -20.37 9.18 -9.87
CA ARG A 68 -19.25 8.29 -10.19
C ARG A 68 -18.74 7.57 -8.94
N LEU A 69 -18.57 6.27 -9.08
CA LEU A 69 -17.95 5.39 -8.09
C LEU A 69 -16.47 5.27 -8.41
N VAL A 70 -15.58 5.64 -7.48
CA VAL A 70 -14.14 5.51 -7.64
C VAL A 70 -13.62 4.38 -6.75
N LEU A 71 -13.20 3.27 -7.33
CA LEU A 71 -12.72 2.10 -6.62
C LEU A 71 -11.18 2.03 -6.61
N LEU A 72 -10.60 2.03 -5.42
CA LEU A 72 -9.15 1.94 -5.23
C LEU A 72 -8.71 0.48 -5.10
N ILE A 73 -8.06 -0.03 -6.14
CA ILE A 73 -7.59 -1.41 -6.24
C ILE A 73 -6.18 -1.51 -5.63
N PRO A 74 -5.99 -2.28 -4.54
CA PRO A 74 -4.67 -2.58 -4.01
C PRO A 74 -3.87 -3.48 -4.93
N PHE A 75 -2.56 -3.46 -4.73
CA PHE A 75 -1.67 -4.49 -5.22
C PHE A 75 -1.90 -5.82 -4.48
N GLY A 76 -1.80 -6.93 -5.22
CA GLY A 76 -1.89 -8.29 -4.66
C GLY A 76 -3.08 -9.08 -5.18
N ALA A 77 -3.10 -10.38 -4.86
CA ALA A 77 -4.19 -11.27 -5.26
C ALA A 77 -5.46 -10.98 -4.44
N MET A 78 -6.60 -10.97 -5.12
CA MET A 78 -7.91 -10.70 -4.54
C MET A 78 -8.99 -11.51 -5.26
N ASP A 79 -10.08 -11.80 -4.55
CA ASP A 79 -11.31 -12.31 -5.16
C ASP A 79 -11.98 -11.24 -6.05
N ILE A 80 -11.57 -11.21 -7.32
CA ILE A 80 -12.11 -10.30 -8.35
C ILE A 80 -13.59 -10.56 -8.60
N GLY A 81 -14.03 -11.82 -8.56
CA GLY A 81 -15.42 -12.21 -8.81
C GLY A 81 -16.35 -11.69 -7.71
N GLY A 82 -15.96 -11.90 -6.44
CA GLY A 82 -16.68 -11.35 -5.30
C GLY A 82 -16.74 -9.82 -5.32
N LEU A 83 -15.63 -9.16 -5.66
CA LEU A 83 -15.58 -7.70 -5.75
C LEU A 83 -16.47 -7.18 -6.89
N ALA A 84 -16.40 -7.79 -8.07
CA ALA A 84 -17.22 -7.40 -9.21
C ALA A 84 -18.71 -7.50 -8.87
N ARG A 85 -19.15 -8.62 -8.27
CA ARG A 85 -20.54 -8.83 -7.85
C ARG A 85 -20.99 -7.77 -6.85
N LEU A 86 -20.17 -7.46 -5.86
CA LEU A 86 -20.49 -6.45 -4.85
C LEU A 86 -20.61 -5.06 -5.48
N ILE A 87 -19.69 -4.68 -6.36
CA ILE A 87 -19.74 -3.39 -7.06
C ILE A 87 -21.01 -3.30 -7.92
N THR A 88 -21.32 -4.35 -8.70
CA THR A 88 -22.55 -4.43 -9.48
C THR A 88 -23.80 -4.25 -8.62
N GLN A 89 -23.84 -4.86 -7.44
CA GLN A 89 -24.95 -4.67 -6.48
C GLN A 89 -25.01 -3.25 -5.92
N MET A 90 -23.85 -2.63 -5.65
CA MET A 90 -23.77 -1.24 -5.17
C MET A 90 -24.14 -0.21 -6.24
N THR A 91 -24.03 -0.55 -7.52
CA THR A 91 -24.42 0.31 -8.64
C THR A 91 -25.76 -0.08 -9.26
N ALA A 92 -26.38 -1.18 -8.80
CA ALA A 92 -27.67 -1.64 -9.32
C ALA A 92 -28.74 -0.56 -9.17
N GLY A 93 -29.46 -0.27 -10.27
CA GLY A 93 -30.49 0.76 -10.31
C GLY A 93 -29.97 2.21 -10.31
N THR A 94 -28.67 2.41 -10.54
CA THR A 94 -28.06 3.75 -10.63
C THR A 94 -27.26 3.90 -11.93
N ASP A 95 -27.25 5.09 -12.52
CA ASP A 95 -26.44 5.41 -13.71
C ASP A 95 -24.99 5.78 -13.37
N LEU A 96 -24.46 5.23 -12.26
CA LEU A 96 -23.12 5.53 -11.79
C LEU A 96 -22.07 5.01 -12.77
N SER A 97 -21.19 5.91 -13.21
CA SER A 97 -19.94 5.50 -13.88
C SER A 97 -18.96 4.94 -12.86
N VAL A 98 -18.15 3.96 -13.24
CA VAL A 98 -17.14 3.34 -12.37
C VAL A 98 -15.74 3.68 -12.87
N LEU A 99 -14.92 4.24 -11.99
CA LEU A 99 -13.49 4.47 -12.21
C LEU A 99 -12.68 3.53 -11.32
N LEU A 100 -11.94 2.62 -11.93
CA LEU A 100 -11.00 1.74 -11.25
C LEU A 100 -9.63 2.42 -11.23
N ILE A 101 -9.07 2.61 -10.03
CA ILE A 101 -7.72 3.16 -9.87
C ILE A 101 -6.84 2.10 -9.22
N GLY A 102 -5.90 1.57 -9.99
CA GLY A 102 -4.81 0.75 -9.48
C GLY A 102 -3.66 1.63 -9.00
N ILE A 103 -3.19 1.40 -7.77
CA ILE A 103 -2.06 2.17 -7.18
C ILE A 103 -0.80 1.30 -7.21
N SER A 104 0.09 1.58 -8.16
CA SER A 104 1.32 0.80 -8.36
C SER A 104 2.44 1.20 -7.42
N ILE A 105 3.10 0.19 -6.86
CA ILE A 105 4.39 0.33 -6.16
C ILE A 105 5.51 0.24 -7.22
N TRP A 106 6.72 0.74 -6.92
CA TRP A 106 7.88 0.76 -7.84
C TRP A 106 8.33 -0.61 -8.38
N SER A 107 7.81 -1.72 -7.85
CA SER A 107 8.13 -3.04 -8.37
C SER A 107 7.40 -3.30 -9.68
N ARG A 108 8.14 -3.71 -10.72
CA ARG A 108 7.60 -4.18 -12.00
C ARG A 108 6.52 -5.25 -11.80
N GLN A 109 6.76 -6.21 -10.90
CA GLN A 109 5.81 -7.27 -10.64
C GLN A 109 4.54 -6.78 -9.92
N ALA A 110 4.65 -5.77 -9.04
CA ALA A 110 3.47 -5.14 -8.45
C ALA A 110 2.62 -4.44 -9.51
N ARG A 111 3.28 -3.75 -10.46
CA ARG A 111 2.63 -3.09 -11.59
C ARG A 111 1.90 -4.09 -12.50
N GLU A 112 2.54 -5.20 -12.85
CA GLU A 112 1.96 -6.27 -13.65
C GLU A 112 0.75 -6.91 -12.95
N ASN A 113 0.85 -7.18 -11.65
CA ASN A 113 -0.27 -7.73 -10.87
C ASN A 113 -1.49 -6.81 -10.85
N ILE A 114 -1.30 -5.49 -10.67
CA ILE A 114 -2.41 -4.54 -10.70
C ILE A 114 -3.00 -4.44 -12.11
N HIS A 115 -2.16 -4.41 -13.14
CA HIS A 115 -2.61 -4.45 -14.53
C HIS A 115 -3.49 -5.66 -14.77
N TRP A 116 -3.07 -6.84 -14.30
CA TRP A 116 -3.86 -8.06 -14.38
C TRP A 116 -5.20 -7.92 -13.65
N SER A 117 -5.21 -7.41 -12.41
CA SER A 117 -6.45 -7.20 -11.65
C SER A 117 -7.41 -6.24 -12.35
N LEU A 118 -6.91 -5.12 -12.90
CA LEU A 118 -7.71 -4.16 -13.65
C LEU A 118 -8.26 -4.80 -14.94
N ALA A 119 -7.42 -5.54 -15.67
CA ALA A 119 -7.79 -6.21 -16.91
C ALA A 119 -8.85 -7.31 -16.73
N HIS A 120 -8.95 -7.90 -15.54
CA HIS A 120 -10.00 -8.89 -15.24
C HIS A 120 -11.26 -8.24 -14.67
N LEU A 121 -11.10 -7.25 -13.78
CA LEU A 121 -12.23 -6.59 -13.14
C LEU A 121 -13.03 -5.72 -14.12
N GLU A 122 -12.36 -5.00 -15.01
CA GLU A 122 -13.02 -4.10 -15.96
C GLU A 122 -13.99 -4.84 -16.90
N PRO A 123 -13.62 -5.93 -17.60
CA PRO A 123 -14.55 -6.71 -18.40
C PRO A 123 -15.68 -7.31 -17.58
N SER A 124 -15.41 -7.84 -16.38
CA SER A 124 -16.46 -8.41 -15.51
C SER A 124 -17.51 -7.37 -15.12
N LEU A 125 -17.11 -6.13 -14.84
CA LEU A 125 -18.04 -5.06 -14.54
C LEU A 125 -18.78 -4.57 -15.79
N LYS A 126 -18.09 -4.46 -16.94
CA LYS A 126 -18.72 -4.08 -18.22
C LYS A 126 -19.74 -5.11 -18.70
N ALA A 127 -19.50 -6.41 -18.47
CA ALA A 127 -20.43 -7.48 -18.78
C ALA A 127 -21.76 -7.34 -18.01
N ASN A 128 -21.76 -6.66 -16.87
CA ASN A 128 -22.95 -6.32 -16.10
C ASN A 128 -23.59 -4.97 -16.51
N GLY A 129 -23.21 -4.41 -17.67
CA GLY A 129 -23.78 -3.18 -18.21
C GLY A 129 -23.21 -1.88 -17.63
N LEU A 130 -22.15 -1.94 -16.82
CA LEU A 130 -21.57 -0.75 -16.18
C LEU A 130 -20.64 0.02 -17.11
N ARG A 131 -20.65 1.36 -16.99
CA ARG A 131 -19.68 2.24 -17.67
C ARG A 131 -18.38 2.30 -16.85
N VAL A 132 -17.41 1.47 -17.22
CA VAL A 132 -16.16 1.31 -16.47
C VAL A 132 -14.98 1.92 -17.21
N THR A 133 -14.15 2.64 -16.49
CA THR A 133 -12.84 3.12 -16.92
C THR A 133 -11.78 2.69 -15.92
N SER A 134 -10.58 2.34 -16.37
CA SER A 134 -9.46 1.99 -15.50
C SER A 134 -8.29 2.94 -15.68
N ARG A 135 -7.56 3.18 -14.60
CA ARG A 135 -6.31 3.94 -14.59
C ARG A 135 -5.31 3.29 -13.65
N LEU A 136 -4.06 3.25 -14.10
CA LEU A 136 -2.93 2.93 -13.25
C LEU A 136 -2.24 4.24 -12.84
N VAL A 137 -1.96 4.37 -11.55
CA VAL A 137 -1.26 5.55 -11.00
C VAL A 137 -0.14 5.06 -10.11
N ASP A 138 1.04 5.66 -10.24
CA ASP A 138 2.16 5.37 -9.35
C ASP A 138 1.89 5.92 -7.95
N GLU A 139 2.27 5.16 -6.92
CA GLU A 139 2.03 5.51 -5.52
C GLU A 139 2.60 6.88 -5.12
N ARG A 140 3.78 7.24 -5.67
CA ARG A 140 4.41 8.57 -5.46
C ARG A 140 3.54 9.70 -6.00
N GLU A 141 2.84 9.44 -7.09
CA GLU A 141 2.06 10.44 -7.81
C GLU A 141 0.59 10.42 -7.41
N PHE A 142 0.11 9.34 -6.77
CA PHE A 142 -1.28 9.20 -6.40
C PHE A 142 -1.80 10.39 -5.57
N LEU A 143 -1.03 10.81 -4.57
CA LEU A 143 -1.40 11.93 -3.72
C LEU A 143 -1.26 13.30 -4.42
N SER A 144 -0.34 13.44 -5.39
CA SER A 144 -0.15 14.69 -6.13
C SER A 144 -1.20 14.83 -7.25
N GLN A 145 -1.61 13.73 -7.86
CA GLN A 145 -2.66 13.66 -8.89
C GLN A 145 -4.08 13.60 -8.32
N TRP A 146 -4.24 13.60 -6.99
CA TRP A 146 -5.54 13.48 -6.32
C TRP A 146 -6.65 14.35 -6.94
N ARG A 147 -6.40 15.66 -7.10
CA ARG A 147 -7.39 16.59 -7.69
C ARG A 147 -7.76 16.29 -9.14
N ARG A 148 -6.90 15.59 -9.89
CA ARG A 148 -7.13 15.20 -11.28
C ARG A 148 -7.89 13.88 -11.39
N LEU A 149 -7.72 13.00 -10.41
CA LEU A 149 -8.39 11.70 -10.37
C LEU A 149 -9.82 11.81 -9.85
N PHE A 150 -10.05 12.74 -8.91
CA PHE A 150 -11.28 12.84 -8.14
C PHE A 150 -12.07 14.13 -8.45
N GLN A 151 -13.34 13.99 -8.84
CA GLN A 151 -14.30 15.05 -9.20
C GLN A 151 -15.40 15.18 -8.15
N ASP A 152 -15.96 16.37 -7.96
CA ASP A 152 -17.01 16.55 -6.95
C ASP A 152 -18.22 15.65 -7.24
N GLY A 153 -18.78 15.02 -6.20
CA GLY A 153 -19.79 13.97 -6.33
C GLY A 153 -19.22 12.56 -6.55
N ASP A 154 -17.90 12.36 -6.48
CA ASP A 154 -17.33 11.01 -6.45
C ASP A 154 -17.55 10.32 -5.10
N LEU A 155 -18.05 9.09 -5.15
CA LEU A 155 -18.03 8.17 -4.01
C LEU A 155 -16.78 7.30 -4.07
N CYS A 156 -15.87 7.47 -3.13
CA CYS A 156 -14.65 6.66 -3.08
C CYS A 156 -14.91 5.35 -2.34
N VAL A 157 -14.50 4.24 -2.94
CA VAL A 157 -14.55 2.91 -2.36
C VAL A 157 -13.11 2.40 -2.17
N CYS A 158 -12.79 2.02 -0.95
CA CYS A 158 -11.48 1.50 -0.57
C CYS A 158 -11.63 0.14 0.10
N LEU A 159 -10.66 -0.75 -0.08
CA LEU A 159 -10.60 -1.96 0.73
C LEU A 159 -9.94 -1.67 2.08
N HIS A 160 -10.45 -2.27 3.14
CA HIS A 160 -9.97 -2.08 4.51
C HIS A 160 -8.49 -2.44 4.69
N GLU A 161 -8.07 -3.52 4.02
CA GLU A 161 -6.71 -4.06 4.05
C GLU A 161 -5.76 -3.30 3.11
N HIS A 162 -6.25 -2.35 2.31
CA HIS A 162 -5.41 -1.60 1.38
C HIS A 162 -4.45 -0.70 2.16
N ARG A 163 -3.14 -0.97 2.00
CA ARG A 163 -2.06 -0.18 2.57
C ARG A 163 -1.20 0.46 1.48
N ILE A 164 -0.73 1.67 1.76
CA ILE A 164 0.28 2.40 0.97
C ILE A 164 1.52 2.67 1.83
N LEU A 165 2.70 2.63 1.21
CA LEU A 165 3.99 2.91 1.83
C LEU A 165 4.11 4.41 2.12
N LYS A 166 4.18 4.76 3.41
CA LYS A 166 4.32 6.17 3.84
C LYS A 166 5.78 6.56 4.07
N PHE A 167 6.62 5.62 4.53
CA PHE A 167 8.05 5.82 4.79
C PHE A 167 8.82 4.52 4.63
N GLY A 168 9.28 4.17 3.41
CA GLY A 168 10.21 3.08 3.08
C GLY A 168 9.81 1.62 3.39
N TRP A 169 9.08 1.40 4.48
CA TRP A 169 8.74 0.12 5.09
C TRP A 169 7.47 0.21 5.97
N LEU A 170 7.15 1.37 6.54
CA LEU A 170 5.89 1.56 7.26
C LEU A 170 4.73 1.81 6.28
N GLY A 171 3.82 0.83 6.19
CA GLY A 171 2.56 0.94 5.47
C GLY A 171 1.48 1.62 6.31
N ALA A 172 0.76 2.58 5.74
CA ALA A 172 -0.42 3.20 6.32
C ALA A 172 -1.68 2.73 5.58
N LYS A 173 -2.81 2.58 6.29
CA LYS A 173 -4.09 2.26 5.66
C LYS A 173 -4.51 3.40 4.72
N LEU A 174 -4.94 3.04 3.51
CA LEU A 174 -5.30 4.01 2.48
C LEU A 174 -6.60 4.74 2.82
N ALA A 175 -7.62 4.04 3.31
CA ALA A 175 -8.93 4.63 3.58
C ALA A 175 -8.89 5.85 4.53
N PRO A 176 -8.20 5.83 5.69
CA PRO A 176 -8.04 7.02 6.53
C PRO A 176 -7.29 8.17 5.84
N LEU A 177 -6.29 7.86 5.01
CA LEU A 177 -5.53 8.87 4.27
C LEU A 177 -6.41 9.55 3.23
N VAL A 178 -7.21 8.77 2.50
CA VAL A 178 -8.19 9.25 1.54
C VAL A 178 -9.26 10.09 2.24
N ALA A 179 -9.86 9.60 3.32
CA ALA A 179 -10.91 10.34 4.04
C ALA A 179 -10.41 11.72 4.52
N ARG A 180 -9.18 11.77 5.07
CA ARG A 180 -8.57 13.03 5.53
C ARG A 180 -8.24 13.99 4.39
N ARG A 181 -7.75 13.48 3.26
CA ARG A 181 -7.30 14.29 2.11
C ARG A 181 -8.46 14.76 1.25
N ALA A 182 -9.43 13.89 1.03
CA ALA A 182 -10.50 14.06 0.06
C ALA A 182 -11.59 15.00 0.56
N ALA A 183 -11.79 15.09 1.89
CA ALA A 183 -13.00 15.68 2.48
C ALA A 183 -14.29 15.13 1.82
N ARG A 184 -14.27 13.84 1.45
CA ARG A 184 -15.33 13.13 0.72
C ARG A 184 -15.67 11.82 1.41
N PRO A 185 -16.89 11.28 1.17
CA PRO A 185 -17.28 9.99 1.70
C PRO A 185 -16.39 8.88 1.15
N VAL A 186 -15.92 8.04 2.08
CA VAL A 186 -15.14 6.85 1.75
C VAL A 186 -15.88 5.63 2.28
N TYR A 187 -16.32 4.78 1.36
CA TYR A 187 -16.88 3.48 1.67
C TYR A 187 -15.76 2.47 1.81
N VAL A 188 -15.63 1.86 2.99
CA VAL A 188 -14.58 0.88 3.28
C VAL A 188 -15.16 -0.52 3.22
N LEU A 189 -14.72 -1.29 2.24
CA LEU A 189 -15.04 -2.69 2.06
C LEU A 189 -14.14 -3.55 2.93
N THR A 190 -14.74 -4.41 3.74
CA THR A 190 -14.07 -5.45 4.52
C THR A 190 -14.33 -6.82 3.89
N GLY A 191 -13.70 -7.88 4.42
CA GLY A 191 -13.79 -9.23 3.87
C GLY A 191 -12.87 -9.50 2.66
N PHE A 192 -12.48 -8.46 1.90
CA PHE A 192 -11.50 -8.57 0.83
C PHE A 192 -10.07 -8.45 1.37
N ARG A 193 -9.37 -9.58 1.49
CA ARG A 193 -7.95 -9.60 1.81
C ARG A 193 -7.14 -9.60 0.53
N ALA A 194 -6.44 -8.49 0.26
CA ALA A 194 -5.36 -8.49 -0.71
C ALA A 194 -4.21 -9.32 -0.13
N ARG A 195 -3.91 -10.48 -0.73
CA ARG A 195 -2.66 -11.18 -0.41
C ARG A 195 -1.52 -10.38 -1.00
N ILE A 196 -0.95 -9.53 -0.16
CA ILE A 196 0.30 -8.85 -0.45
C ILE A 196 1.42 -9.89 -0.26
N PRO A 197 2.16 -10.27 -1.32
CA PRO A 197 3.36 -11.07 -1.13
C PRO A 197 4.30 -10.27 -0.22
N HIS A 198 4.52 -10.76 1.00
CA HIS A 198 5.35 -10.07 1.96
C HIS A 198 6.79 -10.03 1.42
N PRO A 199 7.38 -8.84 1.14
CA PRO A 199 8.76 -8.75 0.71
C PRO A 199 9.75 -9.16 1.81
N ALA A 200 9.25 -9.34 3.05
CA ALA A 200 10.03 -9.80 4.20
C ALA A 200 10.79 -11.11 3.91
N GLY A 201 10.21 -12.05 3.15
CA GLY A 201 10.91 -13.29 2.80
C GLY A 201 12.17 -13.05 1.97
N LYS A 202 12.12 -12.13 0.99
CA LYS A 202 13.27 -11.83 0.13
C LYS A 202 14.32 -10.99 0.85
N LYS A 203 13.89 -9.94 1.59
CA LYS A 203 14.79 -9.09 2.37
C LYS A 203 15.46 -9.83 3.54
N LEU A 204 14.74 -10.74 4.20
CA LEU A 204 15.33 -11.57 5.26
C LEU A 204 16.33 -12.56 4.69
N LYS A 205 16.03 -13.17 3.53
CA LYS A 205 17.00 -14.03 2.83
C LYS A 205 18.24 -13.26 2.41
N GLU A 206 18.10 -12.05 1.88
CA GLU A 206 19.23 -11.15 1.61
C GLU A 206 20.03 -10.85 2.87
N LEU A 207 19.37 -10.44 3.95
CA LEU A 207 20.05 -10.05 5.19
C LEU A 207 20.76 -11.23 5.86
N VAL A 208 20.13 -12.42 5.85
CA VAL A 208 20.75 -13.66 6.32
C VAL A 208 21.91 -14.06 5.40
N GLY A 209 21.75 -13.96 4.08
CA GLY A 209 22.79 -14.28 3.10
C GLY A 209 24.02 -13.38 3.21
N TRP A 210 23.84 -12.08 3.36
CA TRP A 210 24.93 -11.14 3.60
C TRP A 210 25.56 -11.34 4.98
N GLY A 211 24.76 -11.63 6.00
CA GLY A 211 25.25 -11.94 7.34
C GLY A 211 26.12 -13.19 7.38
N THR A 212 25.71 -14.27 6.72
CA THR A 212 26.51 -15.50 6.60
C THR A 212 27.77 -15.28 5.75
N ALA A 213 27.68 -14.51 4.67
CA ALA A 213 28.84 -14.10 3.87
C ALA A 213 29.90 -13.43 4.75
N MET A 214 29.51 -12.36 5.44
CA MET A 214 30.41 -11.59 6.30
C MET A 214 30.97 -12.44 7.45
N GLY A 215 30.17 -13.34 8.02
CA GLY A 215 30.63 -14.28 9.03
C GLY A 215 31.74 -15.21 8.52
N LEU A 216 31.55 -15.83 7.36
CA LEU A 216 32.55 -16.72 6.74
C LEU A 216 33.83 -15.97 6.35
N ILE A 217 33.69 -14.77 5.77
CA ILE A 217 34.80 -13.88 5.43
C ILE A 217 35.62 -13.55 6.67
N THR A 218 34.96 -13.12 7.75
CA THR A 218 35.63 -12.72 8.99
C THR A 218 36.30 -13.92 9.65
N ALA A 219 35.60 -15.05 9.76
CA ALA A 219 36.12 -16.26 10.40
C ALA A 219 37.36 -16.80 9.69
N GLY A 220 37.35 -16.91 8.37
CA GLY A 220 38.49 -17.42 7.64
C GLY A 220 39.65 -16.41 7.55
N PHE A 221 39.37 -15.10 7.56
CA PHE A 221 40.42 -14.08 7.70
C PHE A 221 41.12 -14.18 9.07
N LEU A 222 40.38 -14.38 10.16
CA LEU A 222 40.96 -14.61 11.49
C LEU A 222 41.77 -15.91 11.55
N ALA A 223 41.30 -16.98 10.89
CA ALA A 223 42.05 -18.23 10.78
C ALA A 223 43.36 -18.03 10.01
N LEU A 224 43.32 -17.25 8.91
CA LEU A 224 44.50 -16.94 8.10
C LEU A 224 45.53 -16.15 8.92
N ILE A 225 45.12 -15.12 9.67
CA ILE A 225 45.99 -14.34 10.56
C ILE A 225 46.68 -15.24 11.58
N ARG A 226 45.98 -16.23 12.15
CA ARG A 226 46.56 -17.15 13.14
C ARG A 226 47.66 -18.04 12.57
N ILE A 227 47.51 -18.47 11.32
CA ILE A 227 48.46 -19.39 10.66
C ILE A 227 49.60 -18.60 9.97
N TRP A 228 49.37 -17.32 9.70
CA TRP A 228 50.29 -16.41 9.02
C TRP A 228 51.74 -16.41 9.52
N PRO A 229 52.01 -16.42 10.85
CA PRO A 229 53.37 -16.40 11.36
C PRO A 229 54.15 -17.69 11.03
N ALA A 230 53.45 -18.82 10.89
CA ALA A 230 54.03 -20.14 10.67
C ALA A 230 54.34 -20.44 9.19
N LEU A 231 53.90 -19.58 8.26
CA LEU A 231 54.10 -19.75 6.83
C LEU A 231 55.41 -19.08 6.36
N SER A 232 56.09 -19.69 5.38
CA SER A 232 57.20 -19.05 4.65
C SER A 232 56.69 -17.94 3.73
N ASP A 233 57.55 -17.01 3.31
CA ASP A 233 57.15 -15.83 2.53
C ASP A 233 56.49 -16.19 1.17
N THR A 234 56.95 -17.26 0.52
CA THR A 234 56.33 -17.77 -0.71
C THR A 234 54.94 -18.34 -0.42
N SER A 235 54.79 -19.12 0.65
CA SER A 235 53.51 -19.71 1.05
C SER A 235 52.49 -18.68 1.55
N ARG A 236 52.95 -17.56 2.13
CA ARG A 236 52.09 -16.42 2.51
C ARG A 236 51.43 -15.77 1.30
N SER A 237 52.23 -15.49 0.27
CA SER A 237 51.74 -14.90 -0.99
C SER A 237 50.72 -15.80 -1.68
N VAL A 238 51.02 -17.11 -1.77
CA VAL A 238 50.10 -18.11 -2.34
C VAL A 238 48.82 -18.25 -1.50
N GLY A 239 48.95 -18.28 -0.17
CA GLY A 239 47.81 -18.36 0.74
C GLY A 239 46.87 -17.14 0.66
N ALA A 240 47.42 -15.94 0.52
CA ALA A 240 46.63 -14.72 0.33
C ALA A 240 45.87 -14.72 -1.00
N LEU A 241 46.53 -15.10 -2.10
CA LEU A 241 45.89 -15.24 -3.42
C LEU A 241 44.75 -16.27 -3.39
N PHE A 242 45.00 -17.42 -2.77
CA PHE A 242 43.99 -18.46 -2.60
C PHE A 242 42.80 -17.96 -1.76
N TRP A 243 43.06 -17.22 -0.68
CA TRP A 243 42.01 -16.63 0.14
C TRP A 243 41.14 -15.64 -0.65
N VAL A 244 41.74 -14.74 -1.44
CA VAL A 244 41.00 -13.81 -2.31
C VAL A 244 40.13 -14.56 -3.32
N LEU A 245 40.65 -15.63 -3.92
CA LEU A 245 39.89 -16.49 -4.82
C LEU A 245 38.67 -17.11 -4.13
N VAL A 246 38.86 -17.67 -2.92
CA VAL A 246 37.76 -18.25 -2.12
C VAL A 246 36.71 -17.19 -1.80
N MET A 247 37.09 -15.97 -1.42
CA MET A 247 36.16 -14.87 -1.16
C MET A 247 35.32 -14.53 -2.39
N PHE A 248 35.95 -14.48 -3.57
CA PHE A 248 35.26 -14.22 -4.83
C PHE A 248 34.24 -15.31 -5.14
N VAL A 249 34.60 -16.59 -4.98
CA VAL A 249 33.70 -17.73 -5.21
C VAL A 249 32.51 -17.71 -4.24
N VAL A 250 32.75 -17.46 -2.94
CA VAL A 250 31.68 -17.37 -1.93
C VAL A 250 30.71 -16.24 -2.26
N LEU A 251 31.22 -15.06 -2.66
CA LEU A 251 30.38 -13.94 -3.07
C LEU A 251 29.54 -14.28 -4.32
N GLN A 252 30.10 -14.98 -5.30
CA GLN A 252 29.37 -15.43 -6.49
C GLN A 252 28.26 -16.42 -6.14
N ILE A 253 28.51 -17.40 -5.27
CA ILE A 253 27.51 -18.38 -4.83
C ILE A 253 26.34 -17.67 -4.13
N ILE A 254 26.65 -16.73 -3.23
CA ILE A 254 25.63 -15.99 -2.47
C ILE A 254 24.84 -15.07 -3.41
N ASN A 255 25.49 -14.41 -4.37
CA ASN A 255 24.82 -13.60 -5.38
C ASN A 255 23.87 -14.44 -6.26
N ASN A 256 24.31 -15.64 -6.70
CA ASN A 256 23.47 -16.57 -7.46
C ASN A 256 22.31 -17.14 -6.65
N TRP A 257 22.46 -17.30 -5.33
CA TRP A 257 21.39 -17.75 -4.45
C TRP A 257 20.34 -16.66 -4.16
N MET A 258 20.72 -15.38 -4.26
CA MET A 258 19.83 -14.23 -4.04
C MET A 258 19.06 -13.80 -5.30
N GLY A 259 19.57 -14.11 -6.50
CA GLY A 259 18.93 -13.85 -7.80
C GLY A 259 17.70 -14.71 -8.04
#